data_AF-A0A915N2N2-F1
#
_entry.id   AF-A0A915N2N2-F1
#
_cell.length_a   1.000
_cell.length_b   1.000
_cell.length_c   1.000
_cell.angle_alpha   90.00
_cell.angle_beta   90.00
_cell.angle_gamma   90.00
#
_symmetry.space_group_name_H-M   'P 1'
#
loop_
_entity.id
_entity.type
_entity.pdbx_description
1 polymer ?
#
loop_
_entity_poly.entity_id
_entity_poly.type
_entity_poly.pdbx_seq_one_letter_code
_entity_poly.pdbx_strand_id
1 'polypeptide(L)'
;MLIYNLHFVLLILIVPIFRRCSSIPRRGLEPWSIILCKFRDLATYEPRTKNWFVRWITGHNDEPDTIEQYFMNVSNGLYSIGGSNVNGWFTLSKTQKDILRMIGKSRRGRINPPLLGSDSSFRYFDVIKDLCFAEAVKNGSSLHRQKITIINGLTYFSFRVAGTAAVYDKKNGVLLTPQLVFSSVLTHEMVFPYASSGEYDDRYDLMSTANAYMYHSNFGMSGPGLNGPHLDYLGWLPMDRMLYFGRESGNNYTLRLSSISVPHNQTRGWLLIMLPYDRDDPNNYYTIELRTPHNFDRGIEQAKYEILNIYTTNLAFCSGTSSSEKWHKLLFYIIKAG
;
A
#
# COMPACT_ATOMS: atom_id res chain seq x y z
N MET A 1 -20.24 39.78 57.64
CA MET A 1 -19.03 39.12 58.17
C MET A 1 -19.41 37.67 58.47
N LEU A 2 -18.88 36.62 57.86
CA LEU A 2 -17.93 36.42 56.77
C LEU A 2 -18.09 34.93 56.35
N ILE A 3 -18.39 34.70 55.07
CA ILE A 3 -17.78 33.71 54.17
C ILE A 3 -18.26 32.23 54.14
N TYR A 4 -18.68 31.89 52.92
CA TYR A 4 -18.92 30.60 52.26
C TYR A 4 -17.70 29.67 52.30
N ASN A 5 -17.91 28.35 52.42
CA ASN A 5 -17.00 27.37 51.84
C ASN A 5 -17.80 26.18 51.28
N LEU A 6 -18.15 26.31 50.01
CA LEU A 6 -18.64 25.25 49.15
C LEU A 6 -17.42 24.51 48.61
N HIS A 7 -17.06 23.36 49.17
CA HIS A 7 -16.00 22.53 48.61
C HIS A 7 -16.53 21.79 47.37
N PHE A 8 -16.27 22.38 46.21
CA PHE A 8 -16.44 21.74 44.91
C PHE A 8 -15.29 20.75 44.72
N VAL A 9 -15.52 19.47 45.01
CA VAL A 9 -14.58 18.40 44.64
C VAL A 9 -14.73 18.15 43.15
N LEU A 10 -13.88 18.80 42.36
CA LEU A 10 -13.74 18.57 40.93
C LEU A 10 -13.10 17.19 40.73
N LEU A 11 -13.93 16.17 40.55
CA LEU A 11 -13.52 14.82 40.18
C LEU A 11 -13.06 14.88 38.71
N ILE A 12 -11.78 15.19 38.50
CA ILE A 12 -11.14 15.11 37.18
C ILE A 12 -11.11 13.62 36.81
N LEU A 13 -12.13 13.18 36.08
CA LEU A 13 -12.06 11.97 35.27
C LEU A 13 -10.92 12.17 34.27
N ILE A 14 -9.73 11.70 34.63
CA ILE A 14 -8.66 11.45 33.68
C ILE A 14 -9.16 10.29 32.82
N VAL A 15 -9.94 10.62 31.79
CA VAL A 15 -10.15 9.72 30.67
C VAL A 15 -8.78 9.65 30.00
N PRO A 16 -8.05 8.52 30.05
CA PRO A 16 -6.91 8.35 29.19
C PRO A 16 -7.44 8.51 27.77
N ILE A 17 -7.02 9.59 27.10
CA ILE A 17 -7.16 9.74 25.66
C ILE A 17 -6.23 8.69 25.07
N PHE A 18 -6.68 7.43 25.09
CA PHE A 18 -6.09 6.39 24.26
C PHE A 18 -6.32 6.87 22.83
N ARG A 19 -5.29 7.49 22.24
CA ARG A 19 -5.18 7.62 20.80
C ARG A 19 -5.16 6.19 20.28
N ARG A 20 -6.33 5.69 19.87
CA ARG A 20 -6.43 4.41 19.18
C ARG A 20 -5.67 4.59 17.87
N CYS A 21 -4.44 4.10 17.80
CA CYS A 21 -3.90 3.61 16.55
C CYS A 21 -4.84 2.46 16.16
N SER A 22 -5.92 2.79 15.45
CA SER A 22 -6.87 1.78 15.02
C SER A 22 -6.21 1.08 13.85
N SER A 23 -5.81 -0.17 14.02
CA SER A 23 -5.64 -1.06 12.89
C SER A 23 -6.94 -1.01 12.08
N ILE A 24 -6.82 -1.00 10.76
CA ILE A 24 -7.96 -1.11 9.86
C ILE A 24 -7.88 -2.53 9.31
N PRO A 25 -8.29 -3.54 10.10
CA PRO A 25 -8.14 -4.92 9.68
C PRO A 25 -8.88 -5.11 8.36
N ARG A 26 -8.13 -5.45 7.30
CA ARG A 26 -8.70 -5.73 5.99
C ARG A 26 -8.85 -7.23 5.84
N ARG A 27 -10.07 -7.74 5.94
CA ARG A 27 -10.33 -9.18 5.90
C ARG A 27 -11.55 -9.48 5.06
N GLY A 28 -11.62 -10.71 4.57
CA GLY A 28 -12.74 -11.23 3.81
C GLY A 28 -12.59 -11.03 2.30
N LEU A 29 -13.73 -11.10 1.62
CA LEU A 29 -13.84 -11.01 0.17
C LEU A 29 -14.26 -9.59 -0.23
N GLU A 30 -13.38 -8.87 -0.92
CA GLU A 30 -13.63 -7.53 -1.44
C GLU A 30 -13.37 -7.50 -2.95
N PRO A 31 -14.37 -7.86 -3.77
CA PRO A 31 -14.24 -7.79 -5.22
C PRO A 31 -14.04 -6.35 -5.72
N TRP A 32 -13.21 -6.17 -6.73
CA TRP A 32 -12.88 -4.89 -7.34
C TRP A 32 -13.43 -4.78 -8.76
N SER A 33 -13.68 -3.55 -9.19
CA SER A 33 -13.99 -3.25 -10.59
C SER A 33 -12.83 -2.54 -11.28
N ILE A 34 -12.26 -3.23 -12.25
CA ILE A 34 -11.25 -2.68 -13.15
C ILE A 34 -11.99 -2.10 -14.36
N ILE A 35 -11.69 -0.86 -14.69
CA ILE A 35 -12.39 -0.10 -15.72
C ILE A 35 -11.33 0.40 -16.69
N LEU A 36 -11.35 -0.16 -17.90
CA LEU A 36 -10.41 0.19 -18.95
C LEU A 36 -11.01 1.34 -19.76
N CYS A 37 -10.25 2.40 -19.99
CA CYS A 37 -10.74 3.58 -20.70
C CYS A 37 -9.73 4.08 -21.70
N LYS A 38 -10.20 4.72 -22.76
CA LYS A 38 -9.37 5.44 -23.72
C LYS A 38 -10.00 6.77 -24.06
N PHE A 39 -9.16 7.78 -24.27
CA PHE A 39 -9.64 9.09 -24.71
C PHE A 39 -10.19 9.01 -26.14
N ARG A 40 -11.07 9.94 -26.50
CA ARG A 40 -11.63 10.03 -27.85
C ARG A 40 -10.55 10.12 -28.93
N ASP A 41 -9.51 10.89 -28.66
CA ASP A 41 -8.34 11.11 -29.54
C ASP A 41 -7.35 9.94 -29.56
N LEU A 42 -7.54 8.93 -28.70
CA LEU A 42 -6.74 7.70 -28.63
C LEU A 42 -7.62 6.43 -28.73
N ALA A 43 -8.76 6.53 -29.40
CA ALA A 43 -9.76 5.46 -29.43
C ALA A 43 -9.30 4.17 -30.14
N THR A 44 -8.30 4.25 -31.02
CA THR A 44 -7.85 3.13 -31.86
C THR A 44 -6.78 2.26 -31.21
N TYR A 45 -6.15 2.72 -30.13
CA TYR A 45 -5.06 2.01 -29.47
C TYR A 45 -5.50 1.49 -28.10
N GLU A 46 -5.13 0.25 -27.82
CA GLU A 46 -5.31 -0.41 -26.52
C GLU A 46 -3.97 -1.03 -26.14
N PRO A 47 -3.30 -0.57 -25.07
CA PRO A 47 -1.96 -1.05 -24.69
C PRO A 47 -1.89 -2.55 -24.43
N ARG A 48 -2.98 -3.11 -23.89
CA ARG A 48 -3.17 -4.54 -23.58
C ARG A 48 -4.62 -4.90 -23.83
N THR A 49 -4.88 -6.16 -24.18
CA THR A 49 -6.24 -6.65 -24.38
C THR A 49 -7.00 -6.73 -23.05
N LYS A 50 -8.33 -6.66 -23.07
CA LYS A 50 -9.16 -6.89 -21.87
C LYS A 50 -8.80 -8.22 -21.18
N ASN A 51 -8.58 -9.27 -21.96
CA ASN A 51 -8.24 -10.59 -21.43
C ASN A 51 -6.90 -10.61 -20.67
N TRP A 52 -5.93 -9.81 -21.09
CA TRP A 52 -4.67 -9.66 -20.34
C TRP A 52 -4.92 -9.11 -18.94
N PHE A 53 -5.82 -8.14 -18.77
CA PHE A 53 -6.19 -7.62 -17.45
C PHE A 53 -6.97 -8.64 -16.62
N VAL A 54 -7.86 -9.43 -17.24
CA VAL A 54 -8.57 -10.51 -16.52
C VAL A 54 -7.56 -11.49 -15.91
N ARG A 55 -6.58 -11.92 -16.72
CA ARG A 55 -5.47 -12.77 -16.29
C ARG A 55 -4.63 -12.12 -15.18
N TRP A 56 -4.27 -10.84 -15.36
CA TRP A 56 -3.47 -10.12 -14.37
C TRP A 56 -4.16 -9.98 -13.00
N ILE A 57 -5.47 -9.69 -12.97
CA ILE A 57 -6.20 -9.46 -11.72
C ILE A 57 -6.56 -10.77 -11.03
N THR A 58 -7.24 -11.69 -11.74
CA THR A 58 -7.87 -12.90 -11.17
C THR A 58 -7.45 -14.17 -11.92
N GLY A 59 -6.31 -14.18 -12.59
CA GLY A 59 -5.79 -15.38 -13.24
C GLY A 59 -5.67 -16.53 -12.23
N HIS A 60 -5.98 -17.74 -12.68
CA HIS A 60 -5.98 -18.94 -11.84
C HIS A 60 -4.57 -19.46 -11.57
N ASN A 61 -4.47 -20.48 -10.69
CA ASN A 61 -3.27 -21.05 -10.08
C ASN A 61 -2.06 -21.35 -11.02
N ASP A 62 -2.26 -21.42 -12.33
CA ASP A 62 -1.17 -21.58 -13.32
C ASP A 62 -0.43 -20.27 -13.62
N GLU A 63 -0.96 -19.13 -13.16
CA GLU A 63 -0.39 -17.79 -13.32
C GLU A 63 0.08 -17.26 -11.97
N PRO A 64 1.36 -17.47 -11.60
CA PRO A 64 1.90 -16.85 -10.41
C PRO A 64 1.89 -15.32 -10.57
N ASP A 65 1.83 -14.60 -9.44
CA ASP A 65 1.93 -13.13 -9.36
C ASP A 65 0.74 -12.32 -9.89
N THR A 66 -0.45 -12.92 -9.98
CA THR A 66 -1.70 -12.15 -10.15
C THR A 66 -1.96 -11.28 -8.92
N ILE A 67 -2.78 -10.24 -9.10
CA ILE A 67 -3.14 -9.35 -7.98
C ILE A 67 -3.91 -10.12 -6.91
N GLU A 68 -4.83 -11.02 -7.30
CA GLU A 68 -5.54 -11.87 -6.36
C GLU A 68 -4.58 -12.79 -5.59
N GLN A 69 -3.63 -13.44 -6.27
CA GLN A 69 -2.66 -14.30 -5.62
C GLN A 69 -1.75 -13.52 -4.65
N TYR A 70 -1.39 -12.28 -4.99
CA TYR A 70 -0.65 -11.40 -4.08
C TYR A 70 -1.39 -11.21 -2.77
N PHE A 71 -2.64 -10.74 -2.84
CA PHE A 71 -3.43 -10.49 -1.64
C PHE A 71 -3.71 -11.76 -0.85
N MET A 72 -4.03 -12.87 -1.53
CA MET A 72 -4.24 -14.16 -0.89
C MET A 72 -2.99 -14.65 -0.17
N ASN A 73 -1.81 -14.57 -0.78
CA ASN A 73 -0.58 -15.08 -0.19
C ASN A 73 -0.06 -14.20 0.93
N VAL A 74 0.04 -12.89 0.70
CA VAL A 74 0.60 -11.93 1.66
C VAL A 74 -0.30 -11.83 2.90
N SER A 75 -1.62 -11.90 2.73
CA SER A 75 -2.57 -11.95 3.85
C SER A 75 -2.72 -13.34 4.48
N ASN A 76 -2.04 -14.37 3.98
CA ASN A 76 -2.19 -15.76 4.42
C ASN A 76 -3.65 -16.26 4.38
N GLY A 77 -4.37 -15.90 3.32
CA GLY A 77 -5.75 -16.29 3.06
C GLY A 77 -6.80 -15.46 3.80
N LEU A 78 -6.41 -14.40 4.51
CA LEU A 78 -7.33 -13.55 5.27
C LEU A 78 -8.06 -12.53 4.40
N TYR A 79 -7.51 -12.16 3.24
CA TYR A 79 -8.06 -11.18 2.32
C TYR A 79 -7.97 -11.66 0.88
N SER A 80 -9.09 -11.55 0.16
CA SER A 80 -9.21 -11.93 -1.24
C SER A 80 -9.95 -10.86 -2.03
N ILE A 81 -9.57 -10.71 -3.29
CA ILE A 81 -10.29 -9.90 -4.28
C ILE A 81 -11.04 -10.78 -5.28
N GLY A 82 -11.23 -12.07 -4.97
CA GLY A 82 -11.94 -13.01 -5.82
C GLY A 82 -13.33 -12.49 -6.22
N GLY A 83 -13.76 -12.81 -7.44
CA GLY A 83 -14.99 -12.26 -8.02
C GLY A 83 -14.85 -10.83 -8.54
N SER A 84 -13.64 -10.25 -8.55
CA SER A 84 -13.37 -8.98 -9.24
C SER A 84 -13.73 -9.07 -10.72
N ASN A 85 -14.14 -7.94 -11.31
CA ASN A 85 -14.50 -7.87 -12.71
C ASN A 85 -13.63 -6.86 -13.48
N VAL A 86 -13.32 -7.20 -14.73
CA VAL A 86 -12.69 -6.29 -15.68
C VAL A 86 -13.74 -5.84 -16.69
N ASN A 87 -13.94 -4.54 -16.77
CA ASN A 87 -14.86 -3.87 -17.66
C ASN A 87 -14.07 -3.31 -18.85
N GLY A 88 -14.65 -3.43 -20.05
CA GLY A 88 -13.92 -3.29 -21.33
C GLY A 88 -13.34 -1.90 -21.58
N TRP A 89 -12.66 -1.73 -22.73
CA TRP A 89 -12.06 -0.45 -23.13
C TRP A 89 -13.10 0.57 -23.60
N PHE A 90 -13.65 1.33 -22.65
CA PHE A 90 -14.63 2.38 -22.95
C PHE A 90 -13.96 3.59 -23.59
N THR A 91 -14.53 4.06 -24.70
CA THR A 91 -14.05 5.29 -25.33
C THR A 91 -14.77 6.49 -24.72
N LEU A 92 -14.02 7.34 -24.03
CA LEU A 92 -14.56 8.57 -23.46
C LEU A 92 -15.00 9.52 -24.57
N SER A 93 -16.08 10.26 -24.35
CA SER A 93 -16.53 11.32 -25.28
C SER A 93 -15.58 12.53 -25.34
N LYS A 94 -14.63 12.62 -24.40
CA LYS A 94 -13.70 13.75 -24.24
C LYS A 94 -12.30 13.39 -24.72
N THR A 95 -11.61 14.39 -25.28
CA THR A 95 -10.16 14.33 -25.51
C THR A 95 -9.40 14.75 -24.25
N GLN A 96 -8.10 14.48 -24.19
CA GLN A 96 -7.25 15.00 -23.10
C GLN A 96 -7.32 16.53 -23.00
N LYS A 97 -7.33 17.21 -24.16
CA LYS A 97 -7.45 18.67 -24.25
C LYS A 97 -8.78 19.19 -23.67
N ASP A 98 -9.86 18.46 -23.87
CA ASP A 98 -11.17 18.83 -23.32
C ASP A 98 -11.17 18.75 -21.79
N ILE A 99 -10.51 17.74 -21.22
CA ILE A 99 -10.38 17.61 -19.76
C ILE A 99 -9.51 18.73 -19.18
N LEU A 100 -8.40 19.07 -19.85
CA LEU A 100 -7.57 20.23 -19.45
C LEU A 100 -8.35 21.54 -19.47
N ARG A 101 -9.32 21.70 -20.40
CA ARG A 101 -10.26 22.84 -20.38
C ARG A 101 -11.20 22.78 -19.18
N MET A 102 -11.77 21.61 -18.87
CA MET A 102 -12.69 21.43 -17.74
C MET A 102 -12.05 21.81 -16.39
N ILE A 103 -10.75 21.56 -16.21
CA ILE A 103 -10.02 21.94 -14.99
C ILE A 103 -9.40 23.35 -15.05
N GLY A 104 -9.76 24.17 -16.05
CA GLY A 104 -9.28 25.55 -16.19
C GLY A 104 -7.81 25.69 -16.61
N LYS A 105 -7.19 24.61 -17.12
CA LYS A 105 -5.78 24.56 -17.59
C LYS A 105 -5.61 24.84 -19.08
N SER A 106 -6.67 25.31 -19.74
CA SER A 106 -6.60 25.87 -21.08
C SER A 106 -7.10 27.32 -21.08
N ARG A 107 -6.23 28.27 -21.42
CA ARG A 107 -6.57 29.69 -21.55
C ARG A 107 -5.99 30.24 -22.85
N ARG A 108 -6.81 30.98 -23.63
CA ARG A 108 -6.42 31.61 -24.91
C ARG A 108 -5.71 30.65 -25.88
N GLY A 109 -6.24 29.44 -26.06
CA GLY A 109 -5.67 28.45 -26.99
C GLY A 109 -4.40 27.74 -26.53
N ARG A 110 -3.72 28.23 -25.48
CA ARG A 110 -2.57 27.55 -24.85
C ARG A 110 -3.03 26.53 -23.83
N ILE A 111 -2.43 25.34 -23.89
CA ILE A 111 -2.60 24.28 -22.91
C ILE A 111 -1.45 24.42 -21.91
N ASN A 112 -1.77 24.58 -20.63
CA ASN A 112 -0.80 24.63 -19.54
C ASN A 112 -1.00 23.41 -18.66
N PRO A 113 -0.40 22.28 -19.03
CA PRO A 113 -0.74 21.04 -18.37
C PRO A 113 -0.15 21.08 -16.92
N PRO A 114 -0.87 20.55 -15.91
CA PRO A 114 -0.48 20.65 -14.50
C PRO A 114 0.69 19.75 -14.06
N LEU A 115 1.75 20.31 -13.47
CA LEU A 115 2.86 19.53 -12.89
C LEU A 115 2.38 18.31 -12.09
N LEU A 116 2.99 17.14 -12.32
CA LEU A 116 2.65 15.90 -11.61
C LEU A 116 2.82 16.09 -10.10
N GLY A 117 1.87 15.57 -9.31
CA GLY A 117 1.84 15.74 -7.86
C GLY A 117 1.25 17.08 -7.40
N SER A 118 0.90 18.00 -8.30
CA SER A 118 0.12 19.20 -7.93
C SER A 118 -1.36 18.89 -7.76
N ASP A 119 -2.07 19.68 -6.96
CA ASP A 119 -3.54 19.61 -6.81
C ASP A 119 -4.27 19.63 -8.16
N SER A 120 -3.74 20.39 -9.12
CA SER A 120 -4.32 20.46 -10.46
C SER A 120 -4.14 19.17 -11.25
N SER A 121 -3.08 18.41 -11.00
CA SER A 121 -2.87 17.09 -11.60
C SER A 121 -3.78 16.04 -10.95
N PHE A 122 -3.99 16.08 -9.63
CA PHE A 122 -4.97 15.21 -8.97
C PHE A 122 -6.39 15.46 -9.50
N ARG A 123 -6.80 16.74 -9.59
CA ARG A 123 -8.08 17.11 -10.21
C ARG A 123 -8.21 16.63 -11.67
N TYR A 124 -7.12 16.62 -12.43
CA TYR A 124 -7.12 16.08 -13.80
C TYR A 124 -7.47 14.59 -13.80
N PHE A 125 -6.82 13.80 -12.93
CA PHE A 125 -7.06 12.37 -12.81
C PHE A 125 -8.44 12.04 -12.22
N ASP A 126 -8.93 12.84 -11.28
CA ASP A 126 -10.28 12.63 -10.70
C ASP A 126 -11.37 12.78 -11.75
N VAL A 127 -11.26 13.78 -12.64
CA VAL A 127 -12.20 13.95 -13.76
C VAL A 127 -12.13 12.75 -14.71
N ILE A 128 -10.95 12.18 -14.94
CA ILE A 128 -10.81 10.97 -15.78
C ILE A 128 -11.52 9.79 -15.13
N LYS A 129 -11.29 9.54 -13.84
CA LYS A 129 -11.95 8.46 -13.08
C LYS A 129 -13.48 8.61 -13.14
N ASP A 130 -14.00 9.81 -12.86
CA ASP A 130 -15.44 10.09 -12.90
C ASP A 130 -16.04 9.80 -14.30
N LEU A 131 -15.37 10.25 -15.37
CA LEU A 131 -15.81 10.00 -16.75
C LEU A 131 -15.79 8.51 -17.11
N CYS A 132 -14.76 7.78 -16.68
CA CYS A 132 -14.65 6.35 -16.86
C CYS A 132 -15.78 5.58 -16.18
N PHE A 133 -16.11 5.95 -14.95
CA PHE A 133 -17.18 5.30 -14.20
C PHE A 133 -18.53 5.55 -14.85
N ALA A 134 -18.78 6.80 -15.25
CA ALA A 134 -20.00 7.16 -15.96
C ALA A 134 -20.14 6.38 -17.28
N GLU A 135 -19.07 6.26 -18.07
CA GLU A 135 -19.12 5.51 -19.33
C GLU A 135 -19.29 4.00 -19.09
N ALA A 136 -18.64 3.42 -18.08
CA ALA A 136 -18.81 2.01 -17.74
C ALA A 136 -20.26 1.68 -17.34
N VAL A 137 -20.86 2.49 -16.47
CA VAL A 137 -22.26 2.33 -16.03
C VAL A 137 -23.23 2.52 -17.19
N LYS A 138 -23.00 3.54 -18.03
CA LYS A 138 -23.80 3.78 -19.25
C LYS A 138 -23.77 2.59 -20.22
N ASN A 139 -22.66 1.85 -20.26
CA ASN A 139 -22.52 0.63 -21.05
C ASN A 139 -22.96 -0.64 -20.28
N GLY A 140 -23.70 -0.49 -19.17
CA GLY A 140 -24.31 -1.60 -18.44
C GLY A 140 -23.39 -2.33 -17.46
N SER A 141 -22.22 -1.79 -17.14
CA SER A 141 -21.31 -2.40 -16.17
C SER A 141 -21.82 -2.20 -14.75
N SER A 142 -21.91 -3.30 -13.98
CA SER A 142 -22.08 -3.22 -12.52
C SER A 142 -20.72 -3.05 -11.86
N LEU A 143 -20.56 -1.98 -11.09
CA LEU A 143 -19.29 -1.62 -10.46
C LEU A 143 -19.32 -1.94 -8.97
N HIS A 144 -18.27 -2.61 -8.49
CA HIS A 144 -18.02 -2.82 -7.08
C HIS A 144 -17.64 -1.52 -6.38
N ARG A 145 -17.56 -1.58 -5.05
CA ARG A 145 -17.16 -0.45 -4.20
C ARG A 145 -15.77 0.03 -4.57
N GLN A 146 -14.81 -0.88 -4.61
CA GLN A 146 -13.43 -0.59 -5.00
C GLN A 146 -13.30 -0.55 -6.52
N LYS A 147 -12.71 0.53 -7.03
CA LYS A 147 -12.60 0.80 -8.47
C LYS A 147 -11.16 1.13 -8.84
N ILE A 148 -10.70 0.52 -9.93
CA ILE A 148 -9.38 0.75 -10.52
C ILE A 148 -9.60 1.22 -11.96
N THR A 149 -9.14 2.42 -12.27
CA THR A 149 -9.20 2.96 -13.63
C THR A 149 -7.88 2.73 -14.34
N ILE A 150 -7.91 2.04 -15.48
CA ILE A 150 -6.76 1.99 -16.38
C ILE A 150 -7.09 2.90 -17.57
N ILE A 151 -6.43 4.04 -17.63
CA ILE A 151 -6.62 4.97 -18.75
C ILE A 151 -5.48 4.76 -19.76
N ASN A 152 -5.84 4.54 -21.02
CA ASN A 152 -4.90 4.67 -22.12
C ASN A 152 -4.54 6.15 -22.28
N GLY A 153 -3.53 6.54 -21.52
CA GLY A 153 -2.86 7.82 -21.61
C GLY A 153 -1.43 7.57 -22.05
N LEU A 154 -1.21 7.40 -23.35
CA LEU A 154 0.06 7.74 -23.95
C LEU A 154 -0.24 8.93 -24.82
N THR A 155 0.34 10.09 -24.55
CA THR A 155 0.92 10.93 -25.61
C THR A 155 1.47 12.25 -25.09
N TYR A 156 2.66 12.59 -25.58
CA TYR A 156 3.07 13.96 -25.91
C TYR A 156 2.83 15.03 -24.84
N PHE A 157 3.72 15.14 -23.86
CA PHE A 157 4.26 16.45 -23.47
C PHE A 157 5.57 16.22 -22.75
N SER A 158 6.67 16.49 -23.46
CA SER A 158 8.01 16.51 -22.90
C SER A 158 7.99 17.21 -21.53
N PHE A 159 8.31 16.44 -20.50
CA PHE A 159 8.59 16.89 -19.13
C PHE A 159 7.48 17.60 -18.32
N ARG A 160 6.28 17.87 -18.85
CA ARG A 160 5.36 18.79 -18.14
C ARG A 160 3.97 18.28 -17.75
N VAL A 161 3.44 17.15 -18.25
CA VAL A 161 2.34 16.34 -17.63
C VAL A 161 2.22 14.91 -18.14
N ALA A 162 2.04 13.99 -17.17
CA ALA A 162 1.41 12.67 -17.25
C ALA A 162 1.75 11.75 -18.44
N GLY A 163 3.04 11.50 -18.67
CA GLY A 163 3.43 10.30 -19.42
C GLY A 163 3.20 9.00 -18.62
N THR A 164 3.19 9.13 -17.30
CA THR A 164 3.25 8.02 -16.35
C THR A 164 2.68 8.50 -15.01
N ALA A 165 1.60 7.88 -14.55
CA ALA A 165 0.94 8.20 -13.29
C ALA A 165 0.27 6.96 -12.70
N ALA A 166 0.42 6.82 -11.39
CA ALA A 166 -0.33 5.95 -10.50
C ALA A 166 -0.82 6.86 -9.38
N VAL A 167 -2.14 6.94 -9.22
CA VAL A 167 -2.75 7.88 -8.27
C VAL A 167 -3.92 7.26 -7.54
N TYR A 168 -3.79 7.18 -6.23
CA TYR A 168 -4.89 6.89 -5.33
C TYR A 168 -5.71 8.16 -5.01
N ASP A 169 -7.04 8.00 -4.94
CA ASP A 169 -7.95 8.95 -4.31
C ASP A 169 -8.99 8.17 -3.47
N LYS A 170 -9.44 8.76 -2.35
CA LYS A 170 -10.39 8.13 -1.44
C LYS A 170 -11.78 7.94 -2.04
N LYS A 171 -12.23 8.84 -2.92
CA LYS A 171 -13.57 8.81 -3.50
C LYS A 171 -13.61 7.85 -4.69
N ASN A 172 -12.59 7.91 -5.54
CA ASN A 172 -12.58 7.30 -6.86
C ASN A 172 -11.55 6.17 -7.02
N GLY A 173 -10.87 5.77 -5.96
CA GLY A 173 -9.92 4.65 -5.98
C GLY A 173 -8.67 4.97 -6.79
N VAL A 174 -8.10 3.95 -7.43
CA VAL A 174 -6.80 4.03 -8.11
C VAL A 174 -6.97 4.36 -9.59
N LEU A 175 -6.06 5.16 -10.14
CA LEU A 175 -5.87 5.28 -11.59
C LEU A 175 -4.44 4.95 -11.97
N LEU A 176 -4.27 4.12 -12.99
CA LEU A 176 -2.99 3.79 -13.59
C LEU A 176 -2.97 4.15 -15.07
N THR A 177 -1.76 4.45 -15.53
CA THR A 177 -1.41 4.66 -16.94
C THR A 177 -0.54 3.50 -17.44
N PRO A 178 -0.45 3.27 -18.76
CA PRO A 178 0.05 1.99 -19.30
C PRO A 178 1.45 1.59 -18.85
N GLN A 179 2.34 2.55 -18.59
CA GLN A 179 3.71 2.28 -18.13
C GLN A 179 3.79 1.80 -16.68
N LEU A 180 2.77 2.04 -15.86
CA LEU A 180 2.68 1.58 -14.47
C LEU A 180 1.66 0.45 -14.27
N VAL A 181 1.27 -0.22 -15.36
CA VAL A 181 0.41 -1.40 -15.30
C VAL A 181 1.28 -2.63 -15.02
N PHE A 182 1.67 -2.79 -13.77
CA PHE A 182 2.34 -4.00 -13.27
C PHE A 182 2.05 -4.22 -11.78
N SER A 183 2.25 -5.46 -11.30
CA SER A 183 1.73 -5.93 -10.03
C SER A 183 2.14 -5.09 -8.83
N SER A 184 3.43 -4.75 -8.68
CA SER A 184 3.89 -3.98 -7.51
C SER A 184 3.23 -2.61 -7.38
N VAL A 185 3.03 -1.88 -8.49
CA VAL A 185 2.30 -0.59 -8.44
C VAL A 185 0.83 -0.81 -8.09
N LEU A 186 0.21 -1.82 -8.72
CA LEU A 186 -1.07 -2.42 -8.35
C LEU A 186 -1.31 -2.40 -6.84
N THR A 187 -0.52 -3.26 -6.21
CA THR A 187 -0.65 -3.64 -4.82
C THR A 187 -0.26 -2.49 -3.91
N HIS A 188 0.76 -1.70 -4.28
CA HIS A 188 1.19 -0.50 -3.54
C HIS A 188 0.05 0.49 -3.34
N GLU A 189 -0.61 0.91 -4.43
CA GLU A 189 -1.69 1.90 -4.38
C GLU A 189 -2.92 1.40 -3.60
N MET A 190 -3.05 0.09 -3.45
CA MET A 190 -4.19 -0.56 -2.82
C MET A 190 -4.01 -0.85 -1.34
N VAL A 191 -2.77 -1.02 -0.88
CA VAL A 191 -2.45 -1.33 0.52
C VAL A 191 -2.50 -0.07 1.38
N PHE A 192 -1.85 1.02 0.98
CA PHE A 192 -1.74 2.22 1.82
C PHE A 192 -1.92 3.53 1.04
N PRO A 193 -2.89 4.38 1.44
CA PRO A 193 -3.20 5.61 0.72
C PRO A 193 -2.51 6.88 1.27
N TYR A 194 -1.58 6.75 2.22
CA TYR A 194 -0.87 7.88 2.81
C TYR A 194 0.64 7.72 2.58
N ALA A 195 1.30 8.84 2.33
CA ALA A 195 2.74 8.91 2.08
C ALA A 195 3.32 9.93 3.05
N SER A 196 4.02 9.48 4.09
CA SER A 196 4.85 10.34 4.94
C SER A 196 6.33 10.16 4.62
N SER A 197 7.13 11.20 4.89
CA SER A 197 8.58 11.12 4.72
C SER A 197 9.15 9.98 5.59
N GLY A 198 9.94 9.09 4.97
CA GLY A 198 10.54 7.91 5.62
C GLY A 198 9.78 6.60 5.40
N GLU A 199 8.53 6.64 4.93
CA GLU A 199 7.68 5.45 4.72
C GLU A 199 8.10 4.60 3.50
N TYR A 200 8.93 5.17 2.60
CA TYR A 200 9.37 4.57 1.34
C TYR A 200 10.88 4.25 1.29
N ASP A 201 11.54 4.17 2.44
CA ASP A 201 12.98 3.96 2.53
C ASP A 201 13.37 2.50 2.82
N ASP A 202 12.40 1.58 2.85
CA ASP A 202 12.61 0.15 3.09
C ASP A 202 12.53 -0.66 1.78
N ARG A 203 13.69 -1.09 1.25
CA ARG A 203 13.75 -1.87 0.00
C ARG A 203 13.13 -3.28 0.12
N TYR A 204 12.91 -3.78 1.33
CA TYR A 204 12.28 -5.08 1.57
C TYR A 204 10.76 -4.96 1.63
N ASP A 205 10.22 -3.74 1.63
CA ASP A 205 8.79 -3.50 1.70
C ASP A 205 8.21 -3.05 0.36
N LEU A 206 7.02 -3.57 0.04
CA LEU A 206 6.29 -3.19 -1.16
C LEU A 206 5.99 -1.69 -1.18
N MET A 207 5.79 -1.07 -0.01
CA MET A 207 5.49 0.36 0.05
C MET A 207 6.61 1.21 -0.57
N SER A 208 7.84 0.71 -0.64
CA SER A 208 8.96 1.36 -1.34
C SER A 208 9.08 0.98 -2.82
N THR A 209 7.96 0.73 -3.51
CA THR A 209 7.91 0.14 -4.88
C THR A 209 8.88 0.76 -5.88
N ALA A 210 9.18 2.07 -5.79
CA ALA A 210 10.13 2.72 -6.68
C ALA A 210 11.59 2.22 -6.56
N ASN A 211 11.96 1.61 -5.43
CA ASN A 211 13.33 1.16 -5.11
C ASN A 211 13.37 -0.22 -4.40
N ALA A 212 12.24 -0.92 -4.34
CA ALA A 212 12.14 -2.19 -3.64
C ALA A 212 12.83 -3.35 -4.40
N TYR A 213 13.17 -4.43 -3.69
CA TYR A 213 13.75 -5.66 -4.24
C TYR A 213 12.70 -6.49 -4.98
N MET A 214 12.20 -5.94 -6.08
CA MET A 214 11.23 -6.55 -6.98
C MET A 214 11.90 -7.58 -7.90
N TYR A 215 11.09 -8.46 -8.49
CA TYR A 215 11.50 -9.40 -9.51
C TYR A 215 10.60 -9.32 -10.76
N HIS A 216 11.07 -9.88 -11.87
CA HIS A 216 10.29 -9.96 -13.09
C HIS A 216 9.23 -11.07 -13.04
N SER A 217 7.99 -10.73 -13.38
CA SER A 217 6.86 -11.64 -13.56
C SER A 217 6.27 -11.53 -14.98
N ASN A 218 5.32 -12.39 -15.30
CA ASN A 218 4.55 -12.32 -16.54
C ASN A 218 3.72 -11.03 -16.68
N PHE A 219 3.47 -10.33 -15.57
CA PHE A 219 2.69 -9.10 -15.52
C PHE A 219 3.53 -7.86 -15.20
N GLY A 220 4.86 -7.93 -15.40
CA GLY A 220 5.80 -6.85 -15.10
C GLY A 220 6.51 -7.06 -13.76
N MET A 221 6.94 -5.98 -13.11
CA MET A 221 7.60 -6.09 -11.80
C MET A 221 6.59 -6.52 -10.73
N SER A 222 7.02 -7.43 -9.86
CA SER A 222 6.23 -7.93 -8.74
C SER A 222 7.09 -8.07 -7.48
N GLY A 223 6.45 -8.15 -6.33
CA GLY A 223 7.10 -8.16 -5.02
C GLY A 223 7.66 -6.78 -4.64
N PRO A 224 8.40 -6.69 -3.52
CA PRO A 224 8.44 -7.69 -2.45
C PRO A 224 7.07 -7.84 -1.75
N GLY A 225 6.99 -8.70 -0.73
CA GLY A 225 5.88 -8.70 0.22
C GLY A 225 5.83 -7.42 1.06
N LEU A 226 4.81 -7.34 1.93
CA LEU A 226 4.74 -6.27 2.94
C LEU A 226 5.65 -6.60 4.13
N ASN A 227 6.25 -5.57 4.72
CA ASN A 227 6.92 -5.72 6.02
C ASN A 227 5.91 -5.98 7.15
N GLY A 228 6.41 -6.52 8.26
CA GLY A 228 5.65 -6.89 9.44
C GLY A 228 4.78 -5.77 10.01
N PRO A 229 5.26 -4.52 10.14
CA PRO A 229 4.43 -3.39 10.53
C PRO A 229 3.19 -3.17 9.66
N HIS A 230 3.33 -3.22 8.33
CA HIS A 230 2.18 -3.10 7.43
C HIS A 230 1.24 -4.31 7.53
N LEU A 231 1.78 -5.51 7.68
CA LEU A 231 0.98 -6.71 7.91
C LEU A 231 0.19 -6.64 9.23
N ASP A 232 0.79 -6.13 10.30
CA ASP A 232 0.11 -5.90 11.59
C ASP A 232 -0.99 -4.84 11.47
N TYR A 233 -0.68 -3.71 10.82
CA TYR A 233 -1.66 -2.64 10.58
C TYR A 233 -2.92 -3.13 9.85
N LEU A 234 -2.75 -4.04 8.88
CA LEU A 234 -3.83 -4.68 8.13
C LEU A 234 -4.49 -5.85 8.88
N GLY A 235 -3.95 -6.24 10.03
CA GLY A 235 -4.41 -7.38 10.82
C GLY A 235 -4.18 -8.73 10.13
N TRP A 236 -3.11 -8.84 9.34
CA TRP A 236 -2.69 -10.04 8.60
C TRP A 236 -1.65 -10.87 9.33
N LEU A 237 -1.07 -10.36 10.42
CA LEU A 237 -0.27 -11.16 11.33
C LEU A 237 -1.16 -11.86 12.39
N PRO A 238 -0.90 -13.14 12.69
CA PRO A 238 -1.51 -13.82 13.82
C PRO A 238 -0.94 -13.29 15.15
N MET A 239 -1.81 -12.77 16.02
CA MET A 239 -1.41 -12.12 17.27
C MET A 239 -0.61 -13.04 18.21
N ASP A 240 -0.88 -14.35 18.19
CA ASP A 240 -0.15 -15.37 18.97
C ASP A 240 1.27 -15.65 18.43
N ARG A 241 1.64 -15.04 17.31
CA ARG A 241 2.96 -15.14 16.67
C ARG A 241 3.68 -13.79 16.62
N MET A 242 3.18 -12.81 17.35
CA MET A 242 3.82 -11.51 17.57
C MET A 242 4.26 -11.40 19.03
N LEU A 243 5.49 -10.95 19.25
CA LEU A 243 6.03 -10.79 20.59
C LEU A 243 6.29 -9.32 20.89
N TYR A 244 5.56 -8.78 21.87
CA TYR A 244 5.80 -7.45 22.40
C TYR A 244 6.62 -7.54 23.69
N PHE A 245 7.81 -6.96 23.69
CA PHE A 245 8.61 -6.88 24.90
C PHE A 245 8.10 -5.78 25.82
N GLY A 246 7.72 -6.18 27.04
CA GLY A 246 7.41 -5.25 28.11
C GLY A 246 8.66 -4.61 28.72
N ARG A 247 8.43 -3.70 29.67
CA ARG A 247 9.46 -2.93 30.40
C ARG A 247 10.34 -3.77 31.34
N GLU A 248 10.25 -5.09 31.34
CA GLU A 248 10.99 -5.93 32.30
C GLU A 248 12.48 -6.02 31.96
N SER A 249 13.28 -5.54 32.89
CA SER A 249 14.72 -5.37 32.77
C SER A 249 15.48 -6.65 33.13
N GLY A 250 16.29 -7.17 32.20
CA GLY A 250 17.52 -7.89 32.55
C GLY A 250 17.63 -9.36 32.14
N ASN A 251 16.60 -9.97 31.56
CA ASN A 251 16.67 -11.36 31.10
C ASN A 251 17.15 -11.44 29.64
N ASN A 252 18.08 -12.37 29.37
CA ASN A 252 18.45 -12.72 28.01
C ASN A 252 17.43 -13.71 27.45
N TYR A 253 16.93 -13.44 26.24
CA TYR A 253 15.98 -14.30 25.54
C TYR A 253 16.63 -14.85 24.28
N THR A 254 16.45 -16.15 24.03
CA THR A 254 16.74 -16.75 22.72
C THR A 254 15.41 -17.10 22.07
N LEU A 255 15.14 -16.47 20.94
CA LEU A 255 13.87 -16.59 20.24
C LEU A 255 14.10 -17.22 18.86
N ARG A 256 13.17 -18.11 18.48
CA ARG A 256 13.14 -18.65 17.11
C ARG A 256 12.20 -17.81 16.26
N LEU A 257 12.76 -17.08 15.30
CA LEU A 257 12.00 -16.36 14.28
C LEU A 257 11.63 -17.29 13.12
N SER A 258 10.47 -17.05 12.52
CA SER A 258 10.04 -17.62 11.24
C SER A 258 9.96 -16.50 10.22
N SER A 259 10.23 -16.83 8.95
CA SER A 259 10.19 -15.81 7.93
C SER A 259 8.76 -15.42 7.60
N ILE A 260 8.50 -14.11 7.52
CA ILE A 260 7.19 -13.59 7.09
C ILE A 260 6.94 -13.80 5.59
N SER A 261 7.99 -14.09 4.82
CA SER A 261 7.94 -14.44 3.39
C SER A 261 7.33 -15.84 3.12
N VAL A 262 7.26 -16.67 4.15
CA VAL A 262 6.79 -18.06 4.09
C VAL A 262 5.38 -18.14 4.68
N PRO A 263 4.43 -18.87 4.06
CA PRO A 263 3.09 -19.04 4.59
C PRO A 263 3.11 -19.44 6.08
N HIS A 264 2.32 -18.73 6.90
CA HIS A 264 2.34 -18.82 8.35
C HIS A 264 1.97 -20.22 8.86
N ASN A 265 1.15 -20.96 8.10
CA ASN A 265 0.77 -22.34 8.41
C ASN A 265 1.90 -23.36 8.19
N GLN A 266 2.97 -22.99 7.48
CA GLN A 266 4.16 -23.82 7.26
C GLN A 266 5.25 -23.55 8.31
N THR A 267 5.07 -22.57 9.20
CA THR A 267 6.07 -22.16 10.19
C THR A 267 5.48 -22.10 11.60
N ARG A 268 6.34 -22.07 12.63
CA ARG A 268 5.90 -22.11 14.04
C ARG A 268 6.56 -21.08 14.97
N GLY A 269 7.62 -20.39 14.54
CA GLY A 269 8.35 -19.41 15.37
C GLY A 269 7.74 -18.01 15.32
N TRP A 270 8.23 -17.07 16.12
CA TRP A 270 7.75 -15.68 16.10
C TRP A 270 7.89 -15.06 14.70
N LEU A 271 6.91 -14.29 14.26
CA LEU A 271 6.92 -13.62 12.95
C LEU A 271 7.39 -12.17 13.06
N LEU A 272 7.00 -11.51 14.15
CA LEU A 272 7.36 -10.12 14.43
C LEU A 272 7.68 -9.98 15.92
N ILE A 273 8.81 -9.34 16.21
CA ILE A 273 9.17 -8.92 17.57
C ILE A 273 9.09 -7.40 17.62
N MET A 274 8.51 -6.86 18.68
CA MET A 274 8.38 -5.43 18.94
C MET A 274 9.15 -5.07 20.22
N LEU A 275 10.11 -4.17 20.10
CA LEU A 275 11.01 -3.74 21.17
C LEU A 275 10.84 -2.23 21.42
N PRO A 276 10.16 -1.79 22.49
CA PRO A 276 10.08 -0.36 22.79
C PRO A 276 11.48 0.21 23.05
N TYR A 277 11.81 1.34 22.41
CA TYR A 277 13.10 2.03 22.61
C TYR A 277 12.96 3.37 23.29
N ASP A 278 11.78 3.98 23.21
CA ASP A 278 11.47 5.20 23.91
C ASP A 278 10.85 4.87 25.26
N ARG A 279 11.45 5.44 26.31
CA ARG A 279 10.99 5.25 27.68
C ARG A 279 9.65 5.95 27.93
N ASP A 280 9.45 7.09 27.29
CA ASP A 280 8.36 8.01 27.59
C ASP A 280 7.18 7.83 26.62
N ASP A 281 7.42 7.26 25.44
CA ASP A 281 6.39 6.89 24.47
C ASP A 281 6.50 5.43 24.00
N PRO A 282 5.73 4.48 24.58
CA PRO A 282 5.80 3.07 24.18
C PRO A 282 5.30 2.81 22.74
N ASN A 283 4.75 3.81 22.05
CA ASN A 283 4.40 3.71 20.63
C ASN A 283 5.63 3.85 19.71
N ASN A 284 6.78 4.21 20.26
CA ASN A 284 8.06 4.25 19.58
C ASN A 284 8.84 2.96 19.88
N TYR A 285 8.92 2.08 18.90
CA TYR A 285 9.51 0.74 19.05
C TYR A 285 10.28 0.32 17.80
N TYR A 286 11.23 -0.60 17.98
CA TYR A 286 11.80 -1.34 16.86
C TYR A 286 10.94 -2.54 16.56
N THR A 287 10.78 -2.88 15.28
CA THR A 287 10.37 -4.23 14.90
C THR A 287 11.55 -5.04 14.43
N ILE A 288 11.51 -6.34 14.68
CA ILE A 288 12.45 -7.32 14.14
C ILE A 288 11.66 -8.40 13.41
N GLU A 289 11.99 -8.64 12.15
CA GLU A 289 11.40 -9.68 11.32
C GLU A 289 12.47 -10.43 10.51
N LEU A 290 12.12 -11.60 10.00
CA LEU A 290 12.98 -12.40 9.13
C LEU A 290 12.39 -12.42 7.71
N ARG A 291 13.15 -11.96 6.73
CA ARG A 291 12.82 -12.05 5.30
C ARG A 291 13.66 -13.15 4.64
N THR A 292 13.06 -13.92 3.75
CA THR A 292 13.74 -14.97 2.98
C THR A 292 13.33 -14.89 1.51
N PRO A 293 14.17 -15.34 0.57
CA PRO A 293 13.89 -15.27 -0.86
C PRO A 293 12.82 -16.30 -1.28
N HIS A 294 11.59 -16.08 -0.83
CA HIS A 294 10.47 -17.01 -0.97
C HIS A 294 9.21 -16.28 -1.45
N ASN A 295 8.48 -16.88 -2.39
CA ASN A 295 7.23 -16.34 -2.92
C ASN A 295 7.38 -14.91 -3.49
N PHE A 296 6.68 -13.92 -2.93
CA PHE A 296 6.76 -12.51 -3.33
C PHE A 296 8.07 -11.85 -2.88
N ASP A 297 8.88 -12.50 -2.06
CA ASP A 297 10.19 -11.99 -1.63
C ASP A 297 11.36 -12.58 -2.41
N ARG A 298 11.12 -13.33 -3.49
CA ARG A 298 12.18 -13.96 -4.29
C ARG A 298 13.11 -12.99 -5.02
N GLY A 299 12.80 -11.69 -5.02
CA GLY A 299 13.70 -10.64 -5.50
C GLY A 299 14.81 -10.28 -4.49
N ILE A 300 14.69 -10.73 -3.23
CA ILE A 300 15.73 -10.59 -2.21
C ILE A 300 16.83 -11.63 -2.47
N GLU A 301 18.10 -11.27 -2.24
CA GLU A 301 19.23 -12.16 -2.54
C GLU A 301 19.40 -13.30 -1.52
N GLN A 302 19.19 -13.02 -0.23
CA GLN A 302 19.42 -13.98 0.85
C GLN A 302 18.54 -13.69 2.07
N ALA A 303 18.42 -14.70 2.94
CA ALA A 303 17.73 -14.57 4.21
C ALA A 303 18.36 -13.45 5.06
N LYS A 304 17.53 -12.58 5.65
CA LYS A 304 18.01 -11.44 6.43
C LYS A 304 17.04 -11.07 7.55
N TYR A 305 17.60 -10.68 8.69
CA TYR A 305 16.86 -9.99 9.74
C TYR A 305 16.73 -8.51 9.41
N GLU A 306 15.50 -8.03 9.43
CA GLU A 306 15.15 -6.64 9.20
C GLU A 306 14.78 -5.99 10.52
N ILE A 307 15.34 -4.80 10.76
CA ILE A 307 15.08 -4.00 11.96
C ILE A 307 14.56 -2.64 11.50
N LEU A 308 13.30 -2.39 11.79
CA LEU A 308 12.63 -1.14 11.41
C LEU A 308 12.40 -0.31 12.66
N ASN A 309 12.69 0.98 12.55
CA ASN A 309 12.34 1.96 13.55
C ASN A 309 10.90 2.43 13.29
N ILE A 310 10.01 2.16 14.24
CA ILE A 310 8.63 2.61 14.22
C ILE A 310 8.48 3.80 15.14
N TYR A 311 7.94 4.88 14.57
CA TYR A 311 7.54 6.05 15.34
C TYR A 311 6.18 6.55 14.83
N THR A 312 5.36 7.01 15.77
CA THR A 312 4.08 7.64 15.43
C THR A 312 4.25 9.14 15.25
N THR A 313 3.85 9.67 14.09
CA THR A 313 3.64 11.11 13.93
C THR A 313 2.15 11.44 14.13
N ASN A 314 1.79 12.71 14.32
CA ASN A 314 0.41 13.13 14.59
C ASN A 314 -0.62 12.74 13.49
N LEU A 315 -0.20 12.21 12.34
CA LEU A 315 -1.05 11.90 11.19
C LEU A 315 -0.83 10.51 10.56
N ALA A 316 0.24 9.78 10.91
CA ALA A 316 0.60 8.52 10.25
C ALA A 316 1.54 7.61 11.07
N PHE A 317 1.52 6.33 10.71
CA PHE A 317 2.50 5.31 11.09
C PHE A 317 3.73 5.46 10.19
N CYS A 318 4.94 5.52 10.74
CA CYS A 318 6.17 5.64 9.94
C CYS A 318 7.16 4.55 10.34
N SER A 319 7.70 3.84 9.35
CA SER A 319 8.75 2.83 9.51
C SER A 319 9.99 3.22 8.69
N GLY A 320 11.16 3.31 9.33
CA GLY A 320 12.43 3.56 8.63
C GLY A 320 13.49 2.51 8.97
N THR A 321 14.34 2.14 8.01
CA THR A 321 15.46 1.21 8.27
C THR A 321 16.49 1.87 9.20
N SER A 322 16.87 1.19 10.29
CA SER A 322 17.95 1.69 11.16
C SER A 322 19.32 1.38 10.54
N SER A 323 20.23 2.36 10.49
CA SER A 323 21.59 2.17 9.95
C SER A 323 22.42 1.22 10.82
N SER A 324 23.21 0.37 10.16
CA SER A 324 23.81 -0.86 10.69
C SER A 324 24.95 -0.71 11.71
N GLU A 325 25.51 0.49 11.91
CA GLU A 325 26.73 0.64 12.73
C GLU A 325 26.47 0.60 14.24
N LYS A 326 25.28 0.95 14.73
CA LYS A 326 24.99 0.94 16.18
C LYS A 326 24.59 -0.43 16.75
N TRP A 327 24.28 -1.42 15.91
CA TRP A 327 23.57 -2.64 16.34
C TRP A 327 24.38 -3.93 16.38
N HIS A 328 25.66 -3.93 15.99
CA HIS A 328 26.54 -5.09 16.14
C HIS A 328 26.61 -5.61 17.60
N LYS A 329 26.27 -4.78 18.60
CA LYS A 329 26.21 -5.21 20.01
C LYS A 329 24.86 -5.76 20.49
N LEU A 330 23.72 -5.42 19.87
CA LEU A 330 22.39 -5.90 20.33
C LEU A 330 21.98 -7.21 19.63
N LEU A 331 22.33 -7.37 18.36
CA LEU A 331 22.09 -8.59 17.57
C LEU A 331 22.85 -9.81 18.13
N PHE A 332 24.06 -9.60 18.65
CA PHE A 332 24.87 -10.67 19.27
C PHE A 332 24.27 -11.23 20.57
N TYR A 333 23.36 -10.50 21.23
CA TYR A 333 22.69 -10.97 22.45
C TYR A 333 21.33 -11.65 22.21
N ILE A 334 20.73 -11.51 21.01
CA ILE A 334 19.37 -12.01 20.72
C ILE A 334 19.38 -13.20 19.73
N ILE A 335 20.38 -13.34 18.86
CA ILE A 335 20.33 -14.33 17.76
C ILE A 335 21.60 -15.19 17.73
N LYS A 336 21.54 -16.38 18.32
CA LYS A 336 22.37 -17.53 17.89
C LYS A 336 21.53 -18.33 16.90
N ALA A 337 21.85 -18.19 15.61
CA ALA A 337 21.33 -19.08 14.58
C ALA A 337 21.79 -20.51 14.89
N GLY A 338 20.82 -21.44 14.93
CA GLY A 338 21.07 -22.88 14.89
C GLY A 338 21.05 -23.37 13.46
#